data_AF-A0A7K0GND0-F1
#
_entry.id   AF-A0A7K0GND0-F1
#
_cell.length_a   1.000
_cell.length_b   1.000
_cell.length_c   1.000
_cell.angle_alpha   90.00
_cell.angle_beta   90.00
_cell.angle_gamma   90.00
#
_symmetry.space_group_name_H-M   'P 1'
#
loop_
_entity.id
_entity.type
_entity.pdbx_description
1 polymer ?
#
loop_
_entity_poly.entity_id
_entity_poly.type
_entity_poly.pdbx_seq_one_letter_code
_entity_poly.pdbx_strand_id
1 'polypeptide(L)'
;MRPQFRVFADDRDITSRIAERLIEMTITDEAGFQSDALTISVDDADGVLAVPRKGARLAVHLGYEETGLAYMGEFVVDEPELSGPPDKIVIRARGADLRQELKT
;
A
#
# COMPACT_ATOMS: atom_id res chain seq x y z
N MET A 1 -16.26 7.39 -14.00
CA MET A 1 -15.09 7.47 -13.13
C MET A 1 -14.83 6.10 -12.56
N ARG A 2 -13.87 5.38 -13.14
CA ARG A 2 -13.43 4.06 -12.65
C ARG A 2 -12.17 4.25 -11.81
N PRO A 3 -12.19 3.99 -10.49
CA PRO A 3 -10.99 4.12 -9.68
C PRO A 3 -9.94 3.10 -10.12
N GLN A 4 -8.69 3.55 -10.16
CA GLN A 4 -7.53 2.70 -10.40
C GLN A 4 -6.47 2.97 -9.34
N PHE A 5 -5.62 1.98 -9.15
CA PHE A 5 -4.46 2.09 -8.29
C PHE A 5 -3.26 1.38 -8.93
N ARG A 6 -2.07 1.71 -8.46
CA ARG A 6 -0.85 0.97 -8.77
C ARG A 6 0.01 0.89 -7.52
N VAL A 7 0.48 -0.32 -7.21
CA VAL A 7 1.36 -0.57 -6.07
C VAL A 7 2.62 -1.26 -6.55
N PHE A 8 3.77 -0.70 -6.19
CA PHE A 8 5.07 -1.34 -6.33
C PHE A 8 5.54 -1.81 -4.96
N ALA A 9 6.06 -3.03 -4.89
CA ALA A 9 6.76 -3.55 -3.72
C ALA A 9 8.23 -3.80 -4.10
N ASP A 10 9.17 -3.07 -3.47
CA ASP A 10 10.59 -3.07 -3.82
C ASP A 10 10.82 -2.97 -5.34
N ASP A 11 10.27 -1.91 -5.96
CA ASP A 11 10.34 -1.60 -7.40
C ASP A 11 9.65 -2.62 -8.34
N ARG A 12 8.97 -3.64 -7.80
CA ARG A 12 8.18 -4.59 -8.61
C ARG A 12 6.71 -4.24 -8.56
N ASP A 13 6.11 -4.08 -9.74
CA ASP A 13 4.66 -3.86 -9.83
C ASP A 13 3.91 -5.12 -9.36
N ILE A 14 3.14 -4.99 -8.28
CA ILE A 14 2.31 -6.04 -7.71
C ILE A 14 0.81 -5.82 -7.95
N THR A 15 0.45 -4.78 -8.71
CA THR A 15 -0.94 -4.31 -8.87
C THR A 15 -1.85 -5.44 -9.33
N SER A 16 -1.48 -6.18 -10.36
CA SER A 16 -2.30 -7.28 -10.89
C SER A 16 -2.47 -8.44 -9.89
N ARG A 17 -1.53 -8.63 -8.98
CA ARG A 17 -1.59 -9.70 -7.95
C ARG A 17 -2.58 -9.38 -6.85
N ILE A 18 -2.75 -8.10 -6.53
CA ILE A 18 -3.63 -7.66 -5.45
C ILE A 18 -4.96 -7.06 -5.96
N ALA A 19 -5.07 -6.71 -7.25
CA ALA A 19 -6.26 -6.06 -7.81
C ALA A 19 -7.57 -6.82 -7.59
N GLU A 20 -7.58 -8.12 -7.85
CA GLU A 20 -8.79 -8.94 -7.68
C GLU A 20 -9.10 -9.27 -6.22
N ARG A 21 -8.14 -9.03 -5.31
CA ARG A 21 -8.21 -9.39 -3.89
C ARG A 21 -8.27 -8.18 -2.98
N LEU A 22 -8.17 -6.97 -3.51
CA LEU A 22 -8.14 -5.74 -2.72
C LEU A 22 -9.51 -5.53 -2.09
N ILE A 23 -9.56 -5.59 -0.77
CA ILE A 23 -10.75 -5.29 0.02
C ILE A 23 -10.78 -3.79 0.30
N GLU A 24 -9.68 -3.24 0.76
CA GLU A 24 -9.56 -1.83 1.15
C GLU A 24 -8.11 -1.35 1.04
N MET A 25 -7.94 -0.09 0.67
CA MET A 25 -6.68 0.63 0.75
C MET A 25 -6.95 2.02 1.33
N THR A 26 -6.24 2.34 2.42
CA THR A 26 -6.39 3.61 3.13
C THR A 26 -5.02 4.26 3.28
N ILE A 27 -4.93 5.52 2.87
CA ILE A 27 -3.77 6.39 3.10
C ILE A 27 -4.22 7.53 3.99
N THR A 28 -3.51 7.73 5.10
CA THR A 28 -3.72 8.84 6.02
C THR A 28 -2.49 9.72 6.01
N ASP A 29 -2.66 10.96 5.55
CA ASP A 29 -1.67 12.03 5.69
C ASP A 29 -1.72 12.54 7.14
N GLU A 30 -0.63 12.35 7.87
CA GLU A 30 -0.57 12.65 9.30
C GLU A 30 0.16 13.98 9.53
N ALA A 31 -0.47 14.91 10.23
CA ALA A 31 0.12 16.22 10.47
C ALA A 31 1.17 16.18 11.60
N GLY A 32 2.23 16.99 11.43
CA GLY A 32 3.21 17.28 12.48
C GLY A 32 4.44 16.36 12.45
N PHE A 33 4.65 15.61 13.54
CA PHE A 33 5.81 14.71 13.68
C PHE A 33 5.48 13.23 13.43
N GLN A 34 4.23 12.94 13.05
CA GLN A 34 3.79 11.59 12.73
C GLN A 34 4.03 11.34 11.24
N SER A 35 4.50 10.13 10.90
CA SER A 35 4.63 9.71 9.52
C SER A 35 3.27 9.29 8.97
N ASP A 36 3.06 9.50 7.68
CA ASP A 36 1.87 9.02 6.96
C ASP A 36 1.63 7.53 7.22
N ALA A 37 0.37 7.11 7.17
CA ALA A 37 0.00 5.72 7.35
C ALA A 37 -0.61 5.14 6.08
N LEU A 38 -0.22 3.91 5.73
CA LEU A 38 -0.83 3.11 4.68
C LEU A 38 -1.34 1.80 5.29
N THR A 39 -2.60 1.48 5.01
CA THR A 39 -3.20 0.17 5.29
C THR A 39 -3.73 -0.43 4.01
N ILE A 40 -3.34 -1.67 3.71
CA ILE A 40 -3.86 -2.45 2.58
C ILE A 40 -4.45 -3.74 3.15
N SER A 41 -5.72 -3.99 2.88
CA SER A 41 -6.41 -5.23 3.23
C SER A 41 -6.68 -6.03 1.97
N VAL A 42 -6.18 -7.27 1.91
CA VAL A 42 -6.39 -8.19 0.79
C VAL A 42 -7.00 -9.50 1.26
N ASP A 43 -7.83 -10.08 0.40
CA ASP A 43 -8.40 -11.41 0.57
C ASP A 43 -7.35 -12.50 0.28
N ASP A 44 -7.11 -13.35 1.28
CA ASP A 44 -6.17 -14.48 1.22
C ASP A 44 -6.85 -15.79 1.62
N ALA A 45 -8.16 -15.91 1.37
CA ALA A 45 -8.95 -17.12 1.70
C ALA A 45 -8.41 -18.43 1.09
N ASP A 46 -7.55 -18.36 0.07
CA ASP A 46 -6.89 -19.50 -0.56
C ASP A 46 -5.40 -19.65 -0.20
N GLY A 47 -4.83 -18.75 0.61
CA GLY A 47 -3.45 -18.80 1.10
C GLY A 47 -2.38 -18.66 0.02
N VAL A 48 -2.71 -18.05 -1.12
CA VAL A 48 -1.82 -17.96 -2.30
C VAL A 48 -0.96 -16.70 -2.27
N LEU A 49 -1.32 -15.69 -1.46
CA LEU A 49 -0.58 -14.44 -1.40
C LEU A 49 0.70 -14.55 -0.57
N ALA A 50 1.81 -14.14 -1.17
CA ALA A 50 3.05 -13.97 -0.43
C ALA A 50 2.94 -12.74 0.48
N VAL A 51 3.07 -12.97 1.79
CA VAL A 51 3.11 -11.90 2.78
C VAL A 51 4.38 -11.04 2.55
N PRO A 52 4.25 -9.71 2.38
CA PRO A 52 5.41 -8.85 2.21
C PRO A 52 6.29 -8.88 3.46
N ARG A 53 7.61 -8.83 3.29
CA ARG A 53 8.53 -8.78 4.42
C ARG A 53 8.42 -7.44 5.17
N LYS A 54 8.61 -7.47 6.48
CA LYS A 54 8.91 -6.27 7.28
C LYS A 54 10.06 -5.49 6.62
N GLY A 55 9.89 -4.18 6.51
CA GLY A 55 10.83 -3.28 5.84
C GLY A 55 10.76 -3.23 4.31
N ALA A 56 9.82 -3.96 3.68
CA ALA A 56 9.58 -3.78 2.25
C ALA A 56 9.07 -2.36 1.95
N ARG A 57 9.50 -1.77 0.83
CA ARG A 57 9.06 -0.45 0.39
C ARG A 57 7.86 -0.59 -0.54
N LEU A 58 6.79 0.13 -0.24
CA LEU A 58 5.55 0.18 -1.01
C LEU A 58 5.38 1.57 -1.62
N ALA A 59 5.49 1.69 -2.94
CA ALA A 59 5.17 2.93 -3.65
C ALA A 59 3.74 2.84 -4.19
N VAL A 60 2.88 3.78 -3.79
CA VAL A 60 1.45 3.74 -4.08
C VAL A 60 1.05 4.90 -4.99
N HIS A 61 0.23 4.58 -5.99
CA HIS A 61 -0.42 5.56 -6.85
C HIS A 61 -1.92 5.29 -6.86
N LEU A 62 -2.73 6.35 -6.78
CA LEU A 62 -4.18 6.27 -6.84
C LEU A 62 -4.73 7.27 -7.85
N GLY A 63 -5.90 6.98 -8.40
CA GLY A 63 -6.59 7.91 -9.28
C GLY A 63 -7.78 7.26 -9.96
N TYR A 64 -8.12 7.78 -11.14
CA TYR A 64 -9.19 7.26 -11.97
C TYR A 64 -8.66 6.95 -13.36
N GLU A 65 -9.24 5.95 -14.01
CA GLU A 65 -8.92 5.59 -15.40
C GLU A 65 -8.96 6.80 -16.34
N GLU A 66 -9.92 7.69 -16.11
CA GLU A 66 -10.17 8.85 -16.95
C GLU A 66 -9.18 10.01 -16.72
N THR A 67 -8.57 10.12 -15.54
CA THR A 67 -7.68 11.24 -15.17
C THR A 67 -6.23 10.82 -14.98
N GLY A 68 -5.95 9.52 -14.97
CA GLY A 68 -4.65 8.96 -14.64
C GLY A 68 -4.43 8.77 -13.14
N LEU A 69 -3.25 8.24 -12.82
CA LEU A 69 -2.80 7.95 -11.45
C LEU A 69 -1.85 9.04 -10.94
N ALA A 70 -2.06 9.48 -9.70
CA ALA A 70 -1.17 10.36 -8.98
C ALA A 70 -0.33 9.55 -7.99
N TYR A 71 0.94 9.95 -7.81
CA TYR A 71 1.81 9.38 -6.80
C TYR A 71 1.37 9.82 -5.40
N MET A 72 1.15 8.85 -4.52
CA MET A 72 0.66 9.09 -3.15
C MET A 72 1.74 8.98 -2.09
N GLY A 73 2.94 8.49 -2.45
CA GLY A 73 4.05 8.35 -1.53
C GLY A 73 4.63 6.94 -1.50
N GLU A 74 5.66 6.81 -0.67
CA GLU A 74 6.32 5.55 -0.39
C GLU A 74 6.21 5.23 1.09
N PHE A 75 5.92 3.98 1.40
CA PHE A 75 5.65 3.49 2.74
C PHE A 75 6.51 2.27 3.04
N VAL A 76 7.03 2.16 4.25
CA VAL A 76 7.80 1.01 4.73
C VAL A 76 6.88 0.11 5.54
N VAL A 77 6.80 -1.17 5.17
CA VAL A 77 5.99 -2.16 5.88
C VAL A 77 6.53 -2.34 7.30
N ASP A 78 5.67 -2.11 8.30
CA ASP A 78 6.00 -2.34 9.71
C ASP A 78 5.92 -3.85 10.00
N GLU A 79 4.71 -4.38 10.15
CA GLU A 79 4.43 -5.79 10.37
C GLU A 79 3.16 -6.19 9.61
N PRO A 80 3.21 -7.24 8.77
CA PRO A 80 2.02 -7.79 8.18
C PRO A 80 1.25 -8.62 9.21
N GLU A 81 -0.04 -8.35 9.35
CA GLU A 81 -0.93 -9.14 10.19
C GLU A 81 -1.74 -10.10 9.34
N LEU A 82 -1.76 -11.37 9.74
CA LEU A 82 -2.64 -12.40 9.20
C LEU A 82 -3.84 -12.52 10.15
N SER A 83 -5.05 -12.29 9.64
CA SER A 83 -6.27 -12.61 10.40
C SER A 83 -6.79 -13.98 9.99
N GLY A 84 -7.24 -14.79 10.96
CA GLY A 84 -7.93 -16.05 10.71
C GLY A 84 -9.33 -15.88 10.07
N PRO A 85 -10.13 -16.96 9.95
CA PRO A 85 -11.21 -17.04 8.96
C PRO A 85 -12.25 -15.92 9.01
N PRO A 86 -12.60 -15.29 7.86
CA PRO A 86 -11.97 -15.47 6.54
C PRO A 86 -10.54 -14.93 6.53
N ASP A 87 -9.62 -15.69 5.91
CA ASP A 87 -8.20 -15.36 5.91
C ASP A 87 -7.96 -14.07 5.12
N LYS A 88 -7.44 -13.06 5.81
CA LYS A 88 -7.09 -11.77 5.22
C LYS A 88 -5.67 -11.41 5.63
N ILE A 89 -4.98 -10.73 4.72
CA ILE A 89 -3.70 -10.10 5.02
C ILE A 89 -3.96 -8.61 5.16
N VAL A 90 -3.61 -8.07 6.33
CA VAL A 90 -3.61 -6.63 6.59
C VAL A 90 -2.16 -6.17 6.63
N ILE A 91 -1.79 -5.38 5.63
CA ILE A 91 -0.46 -4.80 5.51
C ILE A 91 -0.52 -3.40 6.09
N ARG A 92 0.19 -3.17 7.19
CA ARG A 92 0.41 -1.83 7.76
C ARG A 92 1.80 -1.33 7.39
N ALA A 93 1.86 -0.11 6.89
CA ALA A 93 3.09 0.56 6.51
C ALA A 93 3.05 2.02 6.96
N ARG A 94 4.23 2.59 7.24
CA ARG A 94 4.38 4.01 7.57
C ARG A 94 5.19 4.73 6.51
N GLY A 95 4.93 6.01 6.31
CA GLY A 95 5.63 6.84 5.34
C GLY A 95 7.14 6.67 5.50
N ALA A 96 7.82 6.39 4.38
CA ALA A 96 9.27 6.36 4.32
C ALA A 96 9.75 7.80 4.54
N ASP A 97 10.00 8.13 5.81
CA ASP A 97 10.43 9.43 6.35
C ASP A 97 10.98 10.39 5.26
N LEU A 98 10.10 11.21 4.69
CA LEU A 98 10.40 12.05 3.53
C LEU A 98 11.03 13.37 4.00
N ARG A 99 12.07 13.29 4.85
CA ARG A 99 12.90 14.44 5.24
C ARG A 99 13.90 14.88 4.17
N GLN A 100 13.79 14.37 2.95
CA GLN A 100 14.56 14.78 1.78
C GLN A 100 13.56 14.76 0.60
N GLU A 101 13.26 15.80 -0.17
CA GLU A 101 13.99 17.00 -0.54
C GLU A 101 12.99 18.13 -0.88
N LEU A 102 12.91 19.17 -0.04
CA LEU A 102 12.63 20.51 -0.56
C LEU A 102 13.89 20.95 -1.31
N LYS A 103 14.00 20.61 -2.59
CA LYS A 103 14.99 21.23 -3.47
C LYS A 103 14.47 22.61 -3.88
N THR A 104 15.32 23.59 -3.58
CA THR A 104 15.27 25.02 -3.89
C THR A 104 14.94 25.32 -5.35
#